data_AF-G0HPP7-F1
#
_entry.id   AF-G0HPP7-F1
#
_cell.length_a   1.000
_cell.length_b   1.000
_cell.length_c   1.000
_cell.angle_alpha   90.00
_cell.angle_beta   90.00
_cell.angle_gamma   90.00
#
_symmetry.space_group_name_H-M   'P 1'
#
loop_
_entity.id
_entity.type
_entity.pdbx_description
1 polymer ?
#
loop_
_entity_poly.entity_id
_entity_poly.type
_entity_poly.pdbx_seq_one_letter_code
_entity_poly.pdbx_strand_id
1 'polypeptide(L)'
;MGPPSVSAKSPTNYNVLILKNSDAWGSPSVENTLTNMSIPYDVMTSTELQNKTAQDLIGAYDMIIIVSDQGQQFYNEIGPQMGKLEEYVKAGKVLEIHAANWGWGGGLWTTPLPGGVEIKKSYSNHDYVLANNTTLTSSYASHGYFVGLPANAEIITVQAPTGTPDNTRPSTATYTFGNGKVFVTGLTIEFSVARKGPEWEAFYRGIIMDNLGYSSIVLPPKAPLQRGIDVMLFNFYYYIQYHRALDEYNVLYTEAVEGGMDNETLGIAQIQNSTAAEYYANASQYGPVVSNFPRIYIFIDLRKAALHQKQAVGILEEAMADW
;
A
#
# COMPACT_ATOMS: atom_id res chain seq x y z
N MET A 1 -6.34 -7.96 -31.51
CA MET A 1 -7.30 -8.67 -30.65
C MET A 1 -7.10 -8.17 -29.24
N GLY A 2 -8.06 -7.43 -28.70
CA GLY A 2 -7.96 -6.84 -27.35
C GLY A 2 -7.97 -7.92 -26.27
N PRO A 3 -7.56 -7.58 -25.03
CA PRO A 3 -7.67 -8.51 -23.91
C PRO A 3 -9.14 -8.93 -23.73
N PRO A 4 -9.40 -10.19 -23.35
CA PRO A 4 -10.75 -10.70 -23.16
C PRO A 4 -11.46 -9.86 -22.08
N SER A 5 -12.62 -9.29 -22.44
CA SER A 5 -13.52 -8.67 -21.47
C SER A 5 -14.00 -9.75 -20.51
N VAL A 6 -13.45 -9.78 -19.31
CA VAL A 6 -14.00 -10.63 -18.25
C VAL A 6 -15.35 -10.02 -17.89
N SER A 7 -16.43 -10.71 -18.26
CA SER A 7 -17.78 -10.32 -17.89
C SER A 7 -17.92 -10.43 -16.37
N ALA A 8 -17.81 -9.31 -15.67
CA ALA A 8 -18.17 -9.24 -14.25
C ALA A 8 -19.61 -9.78 -14.07
N LYS A 9 -19.82 -10.60 -13.04
CA LYS A 9 -21.15 -11.06 -12.60
C LYS A 9 -22.05 -9.83 -12.40
N SER A 10 -23.36 -9.93 -12.67
CA SER A 10 -24.31 -8.87 -12.29
C SER A 10 -24.14 -8.52 -10.80
N PRO A 11 -24.18 -7.23 -10.40
CA PRO A 11 -24.08 -6.82 -9.00
C PRO A 11 -25.01 -7.61 -8.05
N THR A 12 -26.22 -7.90 -8.52
CA THR A 12 -27.26 -8.66 -7.80
C THR A 12 -26.91 -10.12 -7.52
N ASN A 13 -25.87 -10.65 -8.16
CA ASN A 13 -25.49 -12.03 -8.03
C ASN A 13 -24.34 -12.20 -7.03
N TYR A 14 -23.68 -11.12 -6.61
CA TYR A 14 -22.68 -11.22 -5.55
C TYR A 14 -23.37 -11.41 -4.19
N ASN A 15 -22.66 -12.04 -3.27
CA ASN A 15 -23.07 -12.07 -1.86
C ASN A 15 -21.97 -11.52 -0.98
N VAL A 16 -22.26 -10.41 -0.29
CA VAL A 16 -21.29 -9.72 0.58
C VAL A 16 -21.65 -9.96 2.04
N LEU A 17 -20.66 -10.18 2.89
CA LEU A 17 -20.86 -10.13 4.33
C LEU A 17 -20.29 -8.83 4.90
N ILE A 18 -21.10 -8.07 5.62
CA ILE A 18 -20.66 -6.95 6.44
C ILE A 18 -20.47 -7.46 7.87
N LEU A 19 -19.27 -7.31 8.40
CA LEU A 19 -18.90 -7.75 9.74
C LEU A 19 -18.76 -6.54 10.67
N LYS A 20 -19.70 -6.39 11.61
CA LYS A 20 -19.75 -5.29 12.59
C LYS A 20 -20.62 -5.63 13.80
N ASN A 21 -20.34 -5.01 14.95
CA ASN A 21 -21.24 -5.01 16.11
C ASN A 21 -22.08 -3.73 16.20
N SER A 22 -21.59 -2.64 15.62
CA SER A 22 -22.28 -1.35 15.60
C SER A 22 -21.96 -0.56 14.34
N ASP A 23 -22.82 0.38 13.97
CA ASP A 23 -22.55 1.31 12.89
C ASP A 23 -21.31 2.17 13.22
N ALA A 24 -20.26 2.03 12.43
CA ALA A 24 -19.08 2.91 12.54
C ALA A 24 -19.52 4.37 12.42
N TRP A 25 -19.08 5.20 13.35
CA TRP A 25 -19.42 6.64 13.35
C TRP A 25 -20.93 6.91 13.33
N GLY A 26 -21.75 5.98 13.84
CA GLY A 26 -23.21 6.08 13.86
C GLY A 26 -23.85 6.14 12.48
N SER A 27 -23.24 5.55 11.45
CA SER A 27 -23.79 5.51 10.10
C SER A 27 -23.65 4.14 9.43
N PRO A 28 -24.71 3.60 8.77
CA PRO A 28 -24.66 2.37 8.00
C PRO A 28 -24.18 2.64 6.56
N SER A 29 -23.06 3.35 6.40
CA SER A 29 -22.57 3.81 5.09
C SER A 29 -22.24 2.67 4.14
N VAL A 30 -21.73 1.55 4.67
CA VAL A 30 -21.41 0.35 3.87
C VAL A 30 -22.69 -0.26 3.31
N GLU A 31 -23.71 -0.47 4.15
CA GLU A 31 -25.03 -0.96 3.75
C GLU A 31 -25.68 -0.08 2.69
N ASN A 32 -25.69 1.24 2.92
CA ASN A 32 -26.30 2.19 1.99
C ASN A 32 -25.59 2.14 0.64
N THR A 33 -24.26 2.03 0.63
CA THR A 33 -23.47 1.91 -0.60
C THR A 33 -23.82 0.64 -1.37
N LEU A 34 -23.83 -0.52 -0.70
CA LEU A 34 -24.17 -1.80 -1.34
C LEU A 34 -25.62 -1.81 -1.84
N THR A 35 -26.56 -1.28 -1.06
CA THR A 35 -27.98 -1.14 -1.46
C THR A 35 -28.11 -0.28 -2.72
N ASN A 36 -27.45 0.89 -2.76
CA ASN A 36 -27.47 1.78 -3.91
C ASN A 36 -26.84 1.15 -5.17
N MET A 37 -25.93 0.19 -4.98
CA MET A 37 -25.32 -0.60 -6.05
C MET A 37 -26.11 -1.87 -6.40
N SER A 38 -27.23 -2.13 -5.70
CA SER A 38 -28.02 -3.36 -5.83
C SER A 38 -27.20 -4.63 -5.59
N ILE A 39 -26.25 -4.57 -4.65
CA ILE A 39 -25.43 -5.71 -4.21
C ILE A 39 -26.07 -6.31 -2.95
N PRO A 40 -26.48 -7.59 -2.97
CA PRO A 40 -26.97 -8.29 -1.80
C PRO A 40 -25.89 -8.40 -0.73
N TYR A 41 -26.31 -8.26 0.52
CA TYR A 41 -25.43 -8.44 1.66
C TYR A 41 -26.16 -9.02 2.88
N ASP A 42 -25.39 -9.70 3.72
CA ASP A 42 -25.75 -10.04 5.09
C ASP A 42 -24.96 -9.16 6.06
N VAL A 43 -25.48 -9.01 7.28
CA VAL A 43 -24.76 -8.39 8.40
C VAL A 43 -24.54 -9.45 9.48
N MET A 44 -23.31 -9.55 9.98
CA MET A 44 -22.95 -10.47 11.05
C MET A 44 -22.12 -9.76 12.11
N THR A 45 -22.37 -10.09 13.37
CA THR A 45 -21.59 -9.64 14.52
C THR A 45 -20.31 -10.45 14.67
N SER A 46 -19.33 -9.93 15.42
CA SER A 46 -18.12 -10.70 15.76
C SER A 46 -18.44 -11.96 16.57
N THR A 47 -19.50 -11.94 17.38
CA THR A 47 -19.99 -13.13 18.11
C THR A 47 -20.55 -14.19 17.17
N GLU A 48 -21.38 -13.81 16.21
CA GLU A 48 -21.95 -14.76 15.24
C GLU A 48 -20.85 -15.38 14.34
N LEU A 49 -19.82 -14.60 13.98
CA LEU A 49 -18.68 -15.10 13.21
C LEU A 49 -17.95 -16.23 13.92
N GLN A 50 -17.87 -16.23 15.26
CA GLN A 50 -17.23 -17.30 16.04
C GLN A 50 -17.90 -18.66 15.79
N ASN A 51 -19.20 -18.66 15.48
CA ASN A 51 -19.99 -19.86 15.22
C ASN A 51 -19.92 -20.32 13.75
N LYS A 52 -19.14 -19.65 12.89
CA LYS A 52 -18.92 -20.03 11.49
C LYS A 52 -17.57 -20.71 11.31
N THR A 53 -17.51 -21.68 10.41
CA THR A 53 -16.26 -22.24 9.89
C THR A 53 -15.76 -21.42 8.70
N ALA A 54 -14.50 -21.60 8.28
CA ALA A 54 -14.01 -20.99 7.05
C ALA A 54 -14.83 -21.47 5.83
N GLN A 55 -15.21 -22.75 5.79
CA GLN A 55 -15.98 -23.35 4.71
C GLN A 55 -17.38 -22.76 4.60
N ASP A 56 -18.04 -22.44 5.73
CA ASP A 56 -19.32 -21.74 5.71
C ASP A 56 -19.19 -20.38 5.02
N LEU A 57 -18.12 -19.63 5.34
CA LEU A 57 -17.86 -18.32 4.76
C LEU A 57 -17.52 -18.44 3.26
N ILE A 58 -16.66 -19.38 2.89
CA ILE A 58 -16.21 -19.61 1.50
C ILE A 58 -17.41 -19.99 0.61
N GLY A 59 -18.31 -20.84 1.11
CA GLY A 59 -19.47 -21.30 0.38
C GLY A 59 -20.56 -20.23 0.22
N ALA A 60 -20.62 -19.27 1.14
CA ALA A 60 -21.70 -18.28 1.18
C ALA A 60 -21.35 -16.94 0.55
N TYR A 61 -20.12 -16.44 0.74
CA TYR A 61 -19.78 -15.05 0.44
C TYR A 61 -18.68 -14.93 -0.62
N ASP A 62 -18.83 -13.92 -1.47
CA ASP A 62 -17.87 -13.51 -2.51
C ASP A 62 -16.87 -12.49 -1.96
N MET A 63 -17.31 -11.69 -0.98
CA MET A 63 -16.51 -10.68 -0.28
C MET A 63 -16.97 -10.55 1.18
N ILE A 64 -16.03 -10.37 2.09
CA ILE A 64 -16.30 -9.96 3.48
C ILE A 64 -15.72 -8.55 3.68
N ILE A 65 -16.52 -7.64 4.22
CA ILE A 65 -16.12 -6.29 4.62
C ILE A 65 -16.11 -6.23 6.15
N ILE A 66 -14.97 -5.93 6.75
CA ILE A 66 -14.85 -5.64 8.18
C ILE A 66 -14.94 -4.13 8.36
N VAL A 67 -15.96 -3.70 9.08
CA VAL A 67 -16.27 -2.29 9.33
C VAL A 67 -15.37 -1.72 10.43
N SER A 68 -15.01 -0.45 10.28
CA SER A 68 -14.12 0.30 11.17
C SER A 68 -14.79 0.74 12.48
N ASP A 69 -14.05 1.43 13.37
CA ASP A 69 -14.58 2.15 14.54
C ASP A 69 -15.53 1.35 15.44
N GLN A 70 -15.20 0.09 15.67
CA GLN A 70 -15.95 -0.79 16.57
C GLN A 70 -15.49 -0.64 18.03
N GLY A 71 -16.31 -1.13 18.97
CA GLY A 71 -15.94 -1.26 20.38
C GLY A 71 -14.84 -2.31 20.60
N GLN A 72 -14.12 -2.24 21.73
CA GLN A 72 -12.99 -3.16 22.02
C GLN A 72 -13.40 -4.65 21.98
N GLN A 73 -14.62 -4.98 22.40
CA GLN A 73 -15.14 -6.35 22.34
C GLN A 73 -15.08 -6.92 20.92
N PHE A 74 -15.42 -6.14 19.91
CA PHE A 74 -15.36 -6.58 18.52
C PHE A 74 -13.93 -7.00 18.14
N TYR A 75 -12.93 -6.15 18.38
CA TYR A 75 -11.54 -6.47 18.03
C TYR A 75 -10.99 -7.65 18.83
N ASN A 76 -11.37 -7.78 20.11
CA ASN A 76 -11.00 -8.93 20.94
C ASN A 76 -11.58 -10.24 20.38
N GLU A 77 -12.77 -10.19 19.82
CA GLU A 77 -13.45 -11.35 19.25
C GLU A 77 -12.97 -11.67 17.82
N ILE A 78 -12.67 -10.66 17.00
CA ILE A 78 -12.16 -10.83 15.64
C ILE A 78 -10.72 -11.31 15.59
N GLY A 79 -9.85 -10.84 16.49
CA GLY A 79 -8.43 -11.20 16.52
C GLY A 79 -8.19 -12.72 16.43
N PRO A 80 -8.79 -13.53 17.32
CA PRO A 80 -8.71 -15.00 17.27
C PRO A 80 -9.29 -15.64 16.01
N GLN A 81 -10.16 -14.95 15.27
CA GLN A 81 -10.76 -15.46 14.03
C GLN A 81 -9.91 -15.17 12.78
N MET A 82 -8.78 -14.46 12.91
CA MET A 82 -7.99 -14.03 11.76
C MET A 82 -7.49 -15.22 10.91
N GLY A 83 -7.12 -16.34 11.53
CA GLY A 83 -6.73 -17.55 10.79
C GLY A 83 -7.83 -18.09 9.87
N LYS A 84 -9.08 -18.05 10.32
CA LYS A 84 -10.25 -18.45 9.51
C LYS A 84 -10.51 -17.48 8.35
N LEU A 85 -10.34 -16.18 8.59
CA LEU A 85 -10.46 -15.16 7.53
C LEU A 85 -9.31 -15.28 6.52
N GLU A 86 -8.11 -15.63 6.96
CA GLU A 86 -6.99 -15.95 6.08
C GLU A 86 -7.27 -17.17 5.19
N GLU A 87 -7.86 -18.24 5.73
CA GLU A 87 -8.28 -19.41 4.95
C GLU A 87 -9.33 -19.04 3.89
N TYR A 88 -10.31 -18.21 4.28
CA TYR A 88 -11.31 -17.66 3.36
C TYR A 88 -10.65 -16.92 2.18
N VAL A 89 -9.67 -16.04 2.45
CA VAL A 89 -8.93 -15.34 1.38
C VAL A 89 -8.09 -16.31 0.56
N LYS A 90 -7.34 -17.22 1.21
CA LYS A 90 -6.51 -18.22 0.50
C LYS A 90 -7.32 -19.07 -0.48
N ALA A 91 -8.61 -19.29 -0.22
CA ALA A 91 -9.56 -19.98 -1.08
C ALA A 91 -10.02 -19.19 -2.31
N GLY A 92 -9.50 -17.98 -2.56
CA GLY A 92 -9.83 -17.17 -3.73
C GLY A 92 -10.83 -16.05 -3.47
N LYS A 93 -11.22 -15.83 -2.21
CA LYS A 93 -12.21 -14.82 -1.85
C LYS A 93 -11.57 -13.48 -1.53
N VAL A 94 -12.42 -12.46 -1.34
CA VAL A 94 -11.98 -11.08 -1.06
C VAL A 94 -12.29 -10.68 0.36
N LEU A 95 -11.29 -10.19 1.08
CA LEU A 95 -11.44 -9.60 2.41
C LEU A 95 -11.07 -8.12 2.37
N GLU A 96 -12.04 -7.27 2.65
CA GLU A 96 -11.90 -5.83 2.75
C GLU A 96 -11.93 -5.43 4.23
N ILE A 97 -10.89 -4.76 4.70
CA ILE A 97 -10.68 -4.42 6.11
C ILE A 97 -10.59 -2.92 6.25
N HIS A 98 -11.59 -2.32 6.88
CA HIS A 98 -11.53 -0.94 7.34
C HIS A 98 -10.91 -0.93 8.73
N ALA A 99 -9.61 -0.67 8.78
CA ALA A 99 -8.81 -0.72 10.00
C ALA A 99 -8.76 0.62 10.75
N ALA A 100 -9.51 1.65 10.30
CA ALA A 100 -9.63 2.93 11.00
C ALA A 100 -10.28 2.73 12.39
N ASN A 101 -9.41 2.50 13.37
CA ASN A 101 -9.72 2.37 14.79
C ASN A 101 -9.16 3.60 15.55
N TRP A 102 -9.15 3.61 16.88
CA TRP A 102 -8.91 4.83 17.68
C TRP A 102 -9.89 5.97 17.38
N GLY A 103 -11.12 5.62 17.00
CA GLY A 103 -12.21 6.55 16.76
C GLY A 103 -13.18 6.62 17.93
N TRP A 104 -14.44 6.93 17.63
CA TRP A 104 -15.50 7.12 18.63
C TRP A 104 -15.92 5.82 19.31
N GLY A 105 -15.84 4.68 18.61
CA GLY A 105 -16.11 3.36 19.18
C GLY A 105 -15.09 2.95 20.25
N GLY A 106 -13.93 3.60 20.32
CA GLY A 106 -12.93 3.43 21.37
C GLY A 106 -12.17 2.10 21.34
N GLY A 107 -12.46 1.22 20.38
CA GLY A 107 -11.74 -0.04 20.22
C GLY A 107 -10.39 0.13 19.52
N LEU A 108 -9.48 -0.80 19.84
CA LEU A 108 -8.14 -0.90 19.32
C LEU A 108 -7.92 -2.27 18.68
N TRP A 109 -7.43 -2.26 17.44
CA TRP A 109 -7.00 -3.46 16.74
C TRP A 109 -5.51 -3.71 16.98
N THR A 110 -5.17 -4.81 17.66
CA THR A 110 -3.77 -5.18 17.97
C THR A 110 -3.28 -6.45 17.26
N THR A 111 -4.19 -7.27 16.74
CA THR A 111 -3.84 -8.49 15.99
C THR A 111 -3.35 -8.13 14.59
N PRO A 112 -2.27 -8.76 14.10
CA PRO A 112 -1.85 -8.62 12.71
C PRO A 112 -2.98 -8.97 11.74
N LEU A 113 -3.07 -8.20 10.65
CA LEU A 113 -3.96 -8.48 9.52
C LEU A 113 -3.33 -9.58 8.64
N PRO A 114 -4.07 -10.16 7.69
CA PRO A 114 -3.55 -11.23 6.84
C PRO A 114 -2.20 -10.91 6.22
N GLY A 115 -1.28 -11.88 6.24
CA GLY A 115 0.07 -11.67 5.74
C GLY A 115 0.98 -10.84 6.66
N GLY A 116 0.59 -10.63 7.92
CA GLY A 116 1.39 -9.94 8.93
C GLY A 116 1.35 -8.42 8.83
N VAL A 117 0.39 -7.86 8.10
CA VAL A 117 0.24 -6.41 7.95
C VAL A 117 -0.23 -5.80 9.26
N GLU A 118 0.37 -4.68 9.65
CA GLU A 118 -0.01 -3.94 10.85
C GLU A 118 -0.45 -2.52 10.50
N ILE A 119 -1.49 -2.03 11.18
CA ILE A 119 -1.84 -0.61 11.15
C ILE A 119 -1.09 0.14 12.26
N LYS A 120 -0.44 1.25 11.90
CA LYS A 120 0.16 2.19 12.84
C LYS A 120 -0.72 3.43 12.97
N LYS A 121 -0.98 3.83 14.21
CA LYS A 121 -1.77 5.02 14.52
C LYS A 121 -1.13 6.26 13.91
N SER A 122 -1.88 6.98 13.08
CA SER A 122 -1.50 8.28 12.55
C SER A 122 -2.71 8.96 11.94
N TYR A 123 -2.98 10.19 12.36
CA TYR A 123 -4.13 10.94 11.87
C TYR A 123 -3.76 11.81 10.68
N SER A 124 -4.59 11.80 9.64
CA SER A 124 -4.48 12.75 8.53
C SER A 124 -5.84 13.28 8.13
N ASN A 125 -5.93 14.58 7.82
CA ASN A 125 -7.12 15.19 7.21
C ASN A 125 -7.17 15.00 5.70
N HIS A 126 -6.07 14.54 5.09
CA HIS A 126 -5.93 14.37 3.66
C HIS A 126 -5.28 13.03 3.34
N ASP A 127 -5.82 12.35 2.35
CA ASP A 127 -5.26 11.12 1.80
C ASP A 127 -5.20 11.25 0.29
N TYR A 128 -4.05 10.89 -0.26
CA TYR A 128 -3.75 11.09 -1.67
C TYR A 128 -3.97 9.80 -2.45
N VAL A 129 -4.81 9.84 -3.48
CA VAL A 129 -5.09 8.72 -4.37
C VAL A 129 -4.05 8.70 -5.49
N LEU A 130 -3.19 7.68 -5.49
CA LEU A 130 -2.04 7.62 -6.39
C LEU A 130 -2.44 7.46 -7.86
N ALA A 131 -3.48 6.67 -8.14
CA ALA A 131 -3.87 6.32 -9.51
C ALA A 131 -4.35 7.52 -10.34
N ASN A 132 -5.01 8.49 -9.71
CA ASN A 132 -5.62 9.63 -10.39
C ASN A 132 -5.13 10.99 -9.87
N ASN A 133 -4.15 11.01 -8.97
CA ASN A 133 -3.50 12.23 -8.50
C ASN A 133 -4.47 13.18 -7.77
N THR A 134 -5.48 12.64 -7.09
CA THR A 134 -6.51 13.40 -6.35
C THR A 134 -6.34 13.27 -4.84
N THR A 135 -6.88 14.25 -4.10
CA THR A 135 -6.83 14.26 -2.64
C THR A 135 -8.21 14.06 -2.05
N LEU A 136 -8.39 12.99 -1.29
CA LEU A 136 -9.55 12.80 -0.42
C LEU A 136 -9.36 13.63 0.84
N THR A 137 -10.32 14.51 1.14
CA THR A 137 -10.27 15.41 2.30
C THR A 137 -11.41 15.13 3.26
N SER A 138 -11.11 15.05 4.55
CA SER A 138 -12.09 14.86 5.62
C SER A 138 -11.56 15.42 6.95
N SER A 139 -12.41 15.40 7.98
CA SER A 139 -11.99 15.67 9.35
C SER A 139 -11.52 14.34 9.93
N TYR A 140 -10.21 14.08 9.84
CA TYR A 140 -9.61 12.75 9.97
C TYR A 140 -9.99 11.80 8.81
N ALA A 141 -9.49 12.09 7.61
CA ALA A 141 -9.59 11.23 6.43
C ALA A 141 -9.02 9.82 6.68
N SER A 142 -7.95 9.73 7.46
CA SER A 142 -7.41 8.46 7.94
C SER A 142 -6.97 8.50 9.39
N HIS A 143 -7.01 7.33 10.01
CA HIS A 143 -6.63 7.06 11.40
C HIS A 143 -5.33 6.26 11.53
N GLY A 144 -4.78 5.78 10.41
CA GLY A 144 -3.49 5.13 10.41
C GLY A 144 -2.95 4.88 9.01
N TYR A 145 -1.72 4.38 8.99
CA TYR A 145 -1.05 3.85 7.81
C TYR A 145 -0.56 2.43 8.09
N PHE A 146 -0.27 1.67 7.04
CA PHE A 146 0.13 0.28 7.15
C PHE A 146 1.64 0.10 7.06
N VAL A 147 2.15 -0.85 7.83
CA VAL A 147 3.52 -1.36 7.72
C VAL A 147 3.50 -2.88 7.55
N GLY A 148 4.62 -3.45 7.12
CA GLY A 148 4.71 -4.88 6.85
C GLY A 148 3.87 -5.32 5.65
N LEU A 149 3.54 -4.40 4.74
CA LEU A 149 2.85 -4.72 3.49
C LEU A 149 3.69 -5.73 2.69
N PRO A 150 3.08 -6.82 2.19
CA PRO A 150 3.74 -7.78 1.33
C PRO A 150 4.34 -7.12 0.07
N ALA A 151 5.40 -7.70 -0.48
CA ALA A 151 6.09 -7.16 -1.67
C ALA A 151 5.19 -7.10 -2.93
N ASN A 152 4.07 -7.83 -2.93
CA ASN A 152 3.06 -7.80 -3.99
C ASN A 152 1.92 -6.81 -3.74
N ALA A 153 2.01 -5.98 -2.70
CA ALA A 153 1.02 -4.97 -2.41
C ALA A 153 1.07 -3.82 -3.42
N GLU A 154 -0.12 -3.41 -3.84
CA GLU A 154 -0.37 -2.17 -4.55
C GLU A 154 -0.86 -1.13 -3.54
N ILE A 155 -0.19 0.01 -3.47
CA ILE A 155 -0.60 1.13 -2.63
C ILE A 155 -1.61 1.95 -3.42
N ILE A 156 -2.78 2.20 -2.83
CA ILE A 156 -3.89 2.93 -3.45
C ILE A 156 -3.88 4.38 -2.96
N THR A 157 -3.74 4.56 -1.63
CA THR A 157 -3.65 5.88 -1.02
C THR A 157 -2.49 5.97 -0.04
N VAL A 158 -1.97 7.19 0.10
CA VAL A 158 -0.97 7.56 1.11
C VAL A 158 -1.46 8.76 1.91
N GLN A 159 -1.08 8.85 3.18
CA GLN A 159 -1.44 10.02 4.01
C GLN A 159 -0.78 11.29 3.47
N ALA A 160 -1.44 12.43 3.63
CA ALA A 160 -0.92 13.74 3.29
C ALA A 160 -1.14 14.75 4.45
N PRO A 161 -0.55 14.54 5.65
CA PRO A 161 -0.87 15.33 6.84
C PRO A 161 -0.54 16.82 6.71
N THR A 162 0.42 17.17 5.84
CA THR A 162 0.80 18.55 5.51
C THR A 162 0.20 19.05 4.20
N GLY A 163 -0.73 18.30 3.61
CA GLY A 163 -1.27 18.53 2.27
C GLY A 163 -0.40 18.00 1.13
N THR A 164 0.80 17.47 1.43
CA THR A 164 1.69 16.80 0.48
C THR A 164 1.69 15.29 0.73
N PRO A 165 1.65 14.43 -0.31
CA PRO A 165 1.66 12.97 -0.14
C PRO A 165 2.92 12.47 0.56
N ASP A 166 2.74 11.66 1.60
CA ASP A 166 3.82 10.96 2.31
C ASP A 166 3.83 9.48 1.90
N ASN A 167 4.66 9.15 0.91
CA ASN A 167 4.78 7.80 0.37
C ASN A 167 5.30 6.75 1.38
N THR A 168 5.76 7.18 2.56
CA THR A 168 6.14 6.27 3.65
C THR A 168 4.95 5.85 4.52
N ARG A 169 3.77 6.45 4.29
CA ARG A 169 2.55 6.22 5.06
C ARG A 169 1.39 5.75 4.17
N PRO A 170 1.44 4.53 3.63
CA PRO A 170 0.33 3.97 2.85
C PRO A 170 -0.90 3.83 3.74
N SER A 171 -1.96 4.55 3.43
CA SER A 171 -3.22 4.51 4.17
C SER A 171 -4.24 3.56 3.56
N THR A 172 -4.05 3.14 2.31
CA THR A 172 -4.83 2.08 1.67
C THR A 172 -3.94 1.24 0.78
N ALA A 173 -4.06 -0.07 0.88
CA ALA A 173 -3.33 -1.00 0.01
C ALA A 173 -4.17 -2.23 -0.30
N THR A 174 -3.86 -2.88 -1.43
CA THR A 174 -4.37 -4.20 -1.76
C THR A 174 -3.24 -5.17 -2.07
N TYR A 175 -3.39 -6.44 -1.73
CA TYR A 175 -2.40 -7.48 -2.03
C TYR A 175 -3.09 -8.83 -2.22
N THR A 176 -2.45 -9.71 -2.98
CA THR A 176 -2.90 -11.10 -3.09
C THR A 176 -2.40 -11.91 -1.89
N PHE A 177 -3.25 -12.78 -1.36
CA PHE A 177 -2.92 -13.67 -0.26
C PHE A 177 -3.50 -15.06 -0.52
N GLY A 178 -2.63 -16.04 -0.82
CA GLY A 178 -3.06 -17.26 -1.50
C GLY A 178 -3.68 -16.94 -2.86
N ASN A 179 -4.86 -17.50 -3.15
CA ASN A 179 -5.58 -17.21 -4.41
C ASN A 179 -6.49 -15.97 -4.33
N GLY A 180 -6.72 -15.43 -3.14
CA GLY A 180 -7.63 -14.31 -2.93
C GLY A 180 -6.94 -12.96 -2.86
N LYS A 181 -7.73 -11.96 -2.47
CA LYS A 181 -7.30 -10.56 -2.35
C LYS A 181 -7.65 -10.02 -0.97
N VAL A 182 -6.71 -9.28 -0.39
CA VAL A 182 -6.96 -8.46 0.79
C VAL A 182 -6.91 -7.01 0.37
N PHE A 183 -7.90 -6.24 0.81
CA PHE A 183 -7.89 -4.79 0.77
C PHE A 183 -7.85 -4.29 2.21
N VAL A 184 -6.93 -3.41 2.52
CA VAL A 184 -6.80 -2.80 3.85
C VAL A 184 -6.83 -1.29 3.71
N THR A 185 -7.61 -0.62 4.55
CA THR A 185 -7.66 0.84 4.59
C THR A 185 -7.67 1.37 6.01
N GLY A 186 -6.86 2.39 6.28
CA GLY A 186 -6.89 3.21 7.48
C GLY A 186 -7.77 4.44 7.29
N LEU A 187 -8.43 4.59 6.14
CA LEU A 187 -9.38 5.67 5.86
C LEU A 187 -10.65 5.52 6.72
N THR A 188 -11.25 6.64 7.09
CA THR A 188 -12.56 6.68 7.77
C THR A 188 -13.70 6.60 6.75
N ILE A 189 -13.74 5.52 5.96
CA ILE A 189 -14.68 5.33 4.83
C ILE A 189 -16.12 5.59 5.27
N GLU A 190 -16.55 4.98 6.37
CA GLU A 190 -17.93 5.04 6.82
C GLU A 190 -18.32 6.45 7.28
N PHE A 191 -17.40 7.18 7.92
CA PHE A 191 -17.61 8.58 8.29
C PHE A 191 -17.67 9.48 7.05
N SER A 192 -16.69 9.31 6.17
CA SER A 192 -16.44 10.27 5.09
C SER A 192 -17.45 10.11 3.95
N VAL A 193 -17.83 8.88 3.60
CA VAL A 193 -18.94 8.61 2.66
C VAL A 193 -20.25 9.24 3.18
N ALA A 194 -20.54 9.15 4.47
CA ALA A 194 -21.77 9.73 5.04
C ALA A 194 -21.79 11.27 5.08
N ARG A 195 -20.63 11.94 5.11
CA ARG A 195 -20.55 13.34 5.57
C ARG A 195 -19.71 14.28 4.72
N LYS A 196 -18.89 13.78 3.79
CA LYS A 196 -17.85 14.58 3.12
C LYS A 196 -18.02 14.75 1.62
N GLY A 197 -19.04 14.15 1.02
CA GLY A 197 -19.47 14.45 -0.34
C GLY A 197 -19.20 13.34 -1.37
N PRO A 198 -19.49 13.64 -2.64
CA PRO A 198 -19.56 12.64 -3.71
C PRO A 198 -18.21 12.00 -4.07
N GLU A 199 -17.08 12.65 -3.79
CA GLU A 199 -15.75 12.11 -4.07
C GLU A 199 -15.46 10.85 -3.24
N TRP A 200 -15.86 10.85 -1.97
CA TRP A 200 -15.72 9.69 -1.08
C TRP A 200 -16.64 8.54 -1.49
N GLU A 201 -17.87 8.87 -1.87
CA GLU A 201 -18.81 7.87 -2.40
C GLU A 201 -18.28 7.25 -3.70
N ALA A 202 -17.80 8.07 -4.64
CA ALA A 202 -17.25 7.60 -5.91
C ALA A 202 -16.00 6.72 -5.69
N PHE A 203 -15.10 7.15 -4.81
CA PHE A 203 -13.92 6.38 -4.45
C PHE A 203 -14.31 5.01 -3.87
N TYR A 204 -15.19 4.99 -2.86
CA TYR A 204 -15.58 3.74 -2.22
C TYR A 204 -16.36 2.80 -3.14
N ARG A 205 -17.27 3.33 -3.98
CA ARG A 205 -17.95 2.52 -5.01
C ARG A 205 -16.97 1.91 -6.00
N GLY A 206 -15.91 2.63 -6.36
CA GLY A 206 -14.82 2.10 -7.18
C GLY A 206 -14.13 0.90 -6.52
N ILE A 207 -13.77 1.03 -5.24
CA ILE A 207 -13.17 -0.06 -4.46
C ILE A 207 -14.08 -1.30 -4.42
N ILE A 208 -15.37 -1.13 -4.14
CA ILE A 208 -16.34 -2.25 -4.12
C ILE A 208 -16.39 -2.96 -5.48
N MET A 209 -16.43 -2.21 -6.58
CA MET A 209 -16.46 -2.78 -7.93
C MET A 209 -15.16 -3.53 -8.25
N ASP A 210 -14.01 -2.98 -7.89
CA ASP A 210 -12.70 -3.62 -8.12
C ASP A 210 -12.53 -4.87 -7.24
N ASN A 211 -13.06 -4.86 -6.02
CA ASN A 211 -13.07 -6.00 -5.12
C ASN A 211 -13.99 -7.12 -5.62
N LEU A 212 -15.22 -6.82 -5.99
CA LEU A 212 -16.14 -7.82 -6.54
C LEU A 212 -15.71 -8.32 -7.92
N GLY A 213 -15.15 -7.45 -8.76
CA GLY A 213 -14.55 -7.81 -10.04
C GLY A 213 -13.45 -8.86 -9.89
N TYR A 214 -12.61 -8.73 -8.85
CA TYR A 214 -11.61 -9.75 -8.52
C TYR A 214 -12.25 -11.10 -8.18
N SER A 215 -13.33 -11.10 -7.39
CA SER A 215 -14.06 -12.32 -7.03
C SER A 215 -14.65 -13.05 -8.25
N SER A 216 -15.00 -12.32 -9.31
CA SER A 216 -15.45 -12.91 -10.58
C SER A 216 -14.33 -13.56 -11.41
N ILE A 217 -13.07 -13.17 -11.17
CA ILE A 217 -11.89 -13.79 -11.79
C ILE A 217 -11.45 -14.94 -10.88
N VAL A 218 -12.05 -16.13 -11.03
CA VAL A 218 -11.45 -17.34 -10.48
C VAL A 218 -10.13 -17.59 -11.21
N LEU A 219 -9.03 -17.12 -10.65
CA LEU A 219 -7.70 -17.44 -11.17
C LEU A 219 -7.44 -18.94 -10.90
N PRO A 220 -7.25 -19.80 -11.92
CA PRO A 220 -6.53 -21.05 -11.68
C PRO A 220 -5.14 -20.71 -11.12
N PRO A 221 -4.48 -21.62 -10.36
CA PRO A 221 -3.17 -21.34 -9.79
C PRO A 221 -2.23 -20.99 -10.94
N LYS A 222 -1.97 -19.69 -11.07
CA LYS A 222 -1.22 -19.20 -12.21
C LYS A 222 0.20 -19.64 -11.96
N ALA A 223 0.69 -20.56 -12.81
CA ALA A 223 2.13 -20.75 -13.00
C ALA A 223 2.77 -19.35 -13.03
N PRO A 224 3.91 -19.14 -12.34
CA PRO A 224 4.37 -17.81 -12.00
C PRO A 224 4.44 -16.99 -13.28
N LEU A 225 3.59 -15.96 -13.38
CA LEU A 225 3.88 -14.90 -14.32
C LEU A 225 5.23 -14.36 -13.86
N GLN A 226 6.22 -14.41 -14.75
CA GLN A 226 7.31 -13.45 -14.67
C GLN A 226 6.66 -12.06 -14.71
N ARG A 227 6.43 -11.48 -13.53
CA ARG A 227 6.15 -10.06 -13.38
C ARG A 227 7.33 -9.36 -14.05
N GLY A 228 7.04 -8.63 -15.12
CA GLY A 228 8.00 -7.69 -15.67
C GLY A 228 8.48 -6.79 -14.54
N ILE A 229 9.79 -6.52 -14.52
CA ILE A 229 10.45 -5.60 -13.60
C ILE A 229 9.62 -4.31 -13.53
N ASP A 230 9.23 -3.88 -12.32
CA ASP A 230 8.57 -2.58 -12.11
C ASP A 230 9.62 -1.47 -12.28
N VAL A 231 9.89 -1.16 -13.54
CA VAL A 231 10.91 -0.22 -13.98
C VAL A 231 10.73 1.15 -13.32
N MET A 232 9.49 1.56 -13.05
CA MET A 232 9.20 2.84 -12.40
C MET A 232 9.68 2.84 -10.96
N LEU A 233 9.32 1.81 -10.19
CA LEU A 233 9.75 1.66 -8.81
C LEU A 233 11.28 1.54 -8.72
N PHE A 234 11.88 0.77 -9.63
CA PHE A 234 13.33 0.60 -9.64
C PHE A 234 14.10 1.87 -10.06
N ASN A 235 13.60 2.61 -11.05
CA ASN A 235 14.19 3.89 -11.44
C ASN A 235 14.07 4.92 -10.32
N PHE A 236 12.92 4.97 -9.64
CA PHE A 236 12.74 5.81 -8.46
C PHE A 236 13.71 5.41 -7.34
N TYR A 237 13.84 4.12 -7.04
CA TYR A 237 14.78 3.62 -6.03
C TYR A 237 16.21 4.06 -6.32
N TYR A 238 16.73 3.79 -7.53
CA TYR A 238 18.11 4.11 -7.87
C TYR A 238 18.38 5.62 -7.99
N TYR A 239 17.38 6.40 -8.42
CA TYR A 239 17.47 7.87 -8.36
C TYR A 239 17.67 8.37 -6.92
N ILE A 240 16.89 7.88 -5.96
CA ILE A 240 17.01 8.26 -4.55
C ILE A 240 18.36 7.80 -3.98
N GLN A 241 18.79 6.57 -4.27
CA GLN A 241 20.08 6.05 -3.78
C GLN A 241 21.27 6.88 -4.30
N TYR A 242 21.25 7.28 -5.58
CA TYR A 242 22.30 8.12 -6.15
C TYR A 242 22.39 9.48 -5.44
N HIS A 243 21.29 10.22 -5.31
CA HIS A 243 21.32 11.56 -4.70
C HIS A 243 21.69 11.52 -3.23
N ARG A 244 21.18 10.54 -2.47
CA ARG A 244 21.57 10.37 -1.05
C ARG A 244 23.07 10.09 -0.90
N ALA A 245 23.60 9.16 -1.67
CA ALA A 245 25.01 8.82 -1.63
C ALA A 245 25.90 9.97 -2.16
N LEU A 246 25.38 10.81 -3.06
CA LEU A 246 26.10 11.99 -3.54
C LEU A 246 26.19 13.06 -2.45
N ASP A 247 25.10 13.34 -1.75
CA ASP A 247 25.09 14.27 -0.62
C ASP A 247 26.07 13.79 0.48
N GLU A 248 26.01 12.51 0.81
CA GLU A 248 26.89 11.86 1.78
C GLU A 248 28.37 11.89 1.35
N TYR A 249 28.66 11.55 0.10
CA TYR A 249 30.01 11.66 -0.46
C TYR A 249 30.55 13.09 -0.36
N ASN A 250 29.75 14.11 -0.68
CA ASN A 250 30.22 15.50 -0.63
C ASN A 250 30.62 15.94 0.78
N VAL A 251 29.89 15.46 1.80
CA VAL A 251 30.23 15.69 3.21
C VAL A 251 31.51 14.96 3.57
N LEU A 252 31.55 13.64 3.37
CA LEU A 252 32.70 12.79 3.74
C LEU A 252 33.97 13.18 3.00
N TYR A 253 33.89 13.53 1.72
CA TYR A 253 35.06 13.93 0.93
C TYR A 253 35.65 15.25 1.44
N THR A 254 34.80 16.19 1.87
CA THR A 254 35.27 17.44 2.46
C THR A 254 35.98 17.18 3.78
N GLU A 255 35.39 16.36 4.65
CA GLU A 255 36.01 15.95 5.92
C GLU A 255 37.31 15.16 5.69
N ALA A 256 37.33 14.28 4.68
CA ALA A 256 38.50 13.50 4.28
C ALA A 256 39.68 14.40 3.90
N VAL A 257 39.42 15.43 3.08
CA VAL A 257 40.42 16.41 2.66
C VAL A 257 40.93 17.24 3.84
N GLU A 258 40.02 17.72 4.69
CA GLU A 258 40.37 18.52 5.88
C GLU A 258 41.18 17.71 6.91
N GLY A 259 40.84 16.43 7.08
CA GLY A 259 41.56 15.49 7.94
C GLY A 259 42.91 15.02 7.39
N GLY A 260 43.28 15.44 6.19
CA GLY A 260 44.57 15.08 5.58
C GLY A 260 44.63 13.64 5.08
N MET A 261 43.52 13.08 4.61
CA MET A 261 43.47 11.76 3.96
C MET A 261 44.51 11.68 2.84
N ASP A 262 45.08 10.49 2.64
CA ASP A 262 46.04 10.28 1.58
C ASP A 262 45.41 10.51 0.19
N ASN A 263 46.21 11.06 -0.72
CA ASN A 263 45.76 11.42 -2.07
C ASN A 263 45.40 10.21 -2.93
N GLU A 264 45.88 9.01 -2.59
CA GLU A 264 45.58 7.79 -3.33
C GLU A 264 44.14 7.36 -3.06
N THR A 265 43.74 7.29 -1.78
CA THR A 265 42.37 6.98 -1.36
C THR A 265 41.36 8.03 -1.85
N LEU A 266 41.67 9.32 -1.71
CA LEU A 266 40.84 10.41 -2.26
C LEU A 266 40.68 10.26 -3.78
N GLY A 267 41.77 9.93 -4.48
CA GLY A 267 41.75 9.69 -5.92
C GLY A 267 40.85 8.52 -6.32
N ILE A 268 40.87 7.41 -5.57
CA ILE A 268 40.03 6.23 -5.84
C ILE A 268 38.55 6.56 -5.60
N ALA A 269 38.21 7.26 -4.52
CA ALA A 269 36.85 7.71 -4.26
C ALA A 269 36.33 8.67 -5.34
N GLN A 270 37.19 9.59 -5.79
CA GLN A 270 36.87 10.56 -6.84
C GLN A 270 36.60 9.87 -8.19
N ILE A 271 37.36 8.84 -8.55
CA ILE A 271 37.12 8.05 -9.77
C ILE A 271 35.72 7.43 -9.75
N GLN A 272 35.28 6.88 -8.62
CA GLN A 272 33.95 6.30 -8.48
C GLN A 272 32.85 7.36 -8.59
N ASN A 273 33.03 8.52 -7.94
CA ASN A 273 32.09 9.65 -8.04
C ASN A 273 31.99 10.21 -9.47
N SER A 274 33.10 10.36 -10.19
CA SER A 274 33.08 10.79 -11.60
C SER A 274 32.38 9.76 -12.50
N THR A 275 32.65 8.47 -12.29
CA THR A 275 31.98 7.39 -13.02
C THR A 275 30.47 7.39 -12.75
N ALA A 276 30.05 7.64 -11.51
CA ALA A 276 28.64 7.75 -11.16
C ALA A 276 27.94 8.93 -11.86
N ALA A 277 28.60 10.10 -11.90
CA ALA A 277 28.10 11.29 -12.58
C ALA A 277 27.94 11.09 -14.08
N GLU A 278 28.86 10.38 -14.73
CA GLU A 278 28.76 10.03 -16.17
C GLU A 278 27.51 9.17 -16.46
N TYR A 279 27.27 8.14 -15.65
CA TYR A 279 26.07 7.33 -15.80
C TYR A 279 24.79 8.13 -15.52
N TYR A 280 24.80 9.01 -14.52
CA TYR A 280 23.64 9.88 -14.26
C TYR A 280 23.39 10.87 -15.43
N ALA A 281 24.44 11.40 -16.03
CA ALA A 281 24.34 12.25 -17.23
C ALA A 281 23.76 11.48 -18.42
N ASN A 282 24.16 10.22 -18.62
CA ASN A 282 23.56 9.35 -19.64
C ASN A 282 22.07 9.11 -19.40
N ALA A 283 21.62 8.95 -18.15
CA ALA A 283 20.19 8.85 -17.86
C ALA A 283 19.43 10.16 -18.18
N SER A 284 20.10 11.31 -18.06
CA SER A 284 19.55 12.65 -18.29
C SER A 284 19.46 13.05 -19.76
N GLN A 285 20.10 12.31 -20.67
CA GLN A 285 20.08 12.59 -22.11
C GLN A 285 18.66 12.52 -22.72
N TYR A 286 17.74 11.83 -22.04
CA TYR A 286 16.35 11.65 -22.46
C TYR A 286 15.39 12.70 -21.86
N GLY A 287 15.94 13.80 -21.32
CA GLY A 287 15.20 14.82 -20.58
C GLY A 287 15.30 14.63 -19.07
N PRO A 288 14.50 15.35 -18.26
CA PRO A 288 14.55 15.23 -16.81
C PRO A 288 14.37 13.78 -16.36
N VAL A 289 15.31 13.30 -15.53
CA VAL A 289 15.38 11.90 -15.09
C VAL A 289 14.08 11.44 -14.43
N VAL A 290 13.51 12.28 -13.55
CA VAL A 290 12.24 12.01 -12.85
C VAL A 290 11.06 11.82 -13.80
N SER A 291 11.04 12.54 -14.93
CA SER A 291 9.99 12.44 -15.94
C SER A 291 10.09 11.15 -16.77
N ASN A 292 11.22 10.44 -16.70
CA ASN A 292 11.49 9.22 -17.43
C ASN A 292 11.44 7.95 -16.56
N PHE A 293 11.03 8.02 -15.29
CA PHE A 293 10.93 6.84 -14.42
C PHE A 293 10.13 5.66 -15.01
N PRO A 294 9.01 5.85 -15.74
CA PRO A 294 8.31 4.73 -16.36
C PRO A 294 9.09 4.01 -17.49
N ARG A 295 10.29 4.48 -17.86
CA ARG A 295 11.01 4.07 -19.07
C ARG A 295 12.19 3.15 -18.74
N ILE A 296 12.26 1.99 -19.40
CA ILE A 296 13.28 0.97 -19.12
C ILE A 296 14.70 1.37 -19.56
N TYR A 297 14.81 2.29 -20.52
CA TYR A 297 16.11 2.66 -21.09
C TYR A 297 16.99 3.48 -20.13
N ILE A 298 16.42 4.15 -19.11
CA ILE A 298 17.23 4.87 -18.11
C ILE A 298 17.68 3.99 -16.94
N PHE A 299 17.13 2.78 -16.82
CA PHE A 299 17.31 1.93 -15.65
C PHE A 299 18.74 1.48 -15.43
N ILE A 300 19.42 1.07 -16.49
CA ILE A 300 20.80 0.58 -16.40
C ILE A 300 21.72 1.71 -15.93
N ASP A 301 21.55 2.91 -16.48
CA ASP A 301 22.35 4.08 -16.15
C ASP A 301 22.08 4.56 -14.72
N LEU A 302 20.82 4.66 -14.29
CA LEU A 302 20.47 5.02 -12.91
C LEU A 302 21.01 4.02 -11.89
N ARG A 303 20.89 2.72 -12.18
CA ARG A 303 21.42 1.67 -11.30
C ARG A 303 22.93 1.78 -11.16
N LYS A 304 23.65 1.98 -12.27
CA LYS A 304 25.11 2.12 -12.25
C LYS A 304 25.56 3.39 -11.53
N ALA A 305 24.89 4.52 -11.78
CA ALA A 305 25.14 5.77 -11.08
C ALA A 305 25.05 5.58 -9.55
N ALA A 306 23.96 4.99 -9.07
CA ALA A 306 23.77 4.72 -7.65
C ALA A 306 24.82 3.78 -7.05
N LEU A 307 25.21 2.72 -7.78
CA LEU A 307 26.20 1.75 -7.30
C LEU A 307 27.60 2.36 -7.19
N HIS A 308 28.04 3.09 -8.21
CA HIS A 308 29.34 3.77 -8.20
C HIS A 308 29.36 4.87 -7.14
N GLN A 309 28.27 5.62 -6.96
CA GLN A 309 28.21 6.63 -5.91
C GLN A 309 28.30 6.01 -4.51
N LYS A 310 27.62 4.89 -4.28
CA LYS A 310 27.72 4.15 -3.03
C LYS A 310 29.13 3.60 -2.78
N GLN A 311 29.84 3.17 -3.83
CA GLN A 311 31.24 2.75 -3.71
C GLN A 311 32.14 3.93 -3.33
N ALA A 312 31.92 5.12 -3.90
CA ALA A 312 32.65 6.32 -3.54
C ALA A 312 32.51 6.67 -2.05
N VAL A 313 31.28 6.59 -1.52
CA VAL A 313 30.99 6.73 -0.09
C VAL A 313 31.72 5.66 0.74
N GLY A 314 31.55 4.38 0.39
CA GLY A 314 32.14 3.28 1.15
C GLY A 314 33.66 3.32 1.25
N ILE A 315 34.36 3.77 0.19
CA ILE A 315 35.82 3.96 0.23
C ILE A 315 36.21 5.00 1.30
N LEU A 316 35.48 6.12 1.36
CA LEU A 316 35.74 7.17 2.33
C LEU A 316 35.38 6.71 3.75
N GLU A 317 34.22 6.07 3.93
CA GLU A 317 33.79 5.52 5.23
C GLU A 317 34.80 4.50 5.77
N GLU A 318 35.27 3.56 4.94
CA GLU A 318 36.26 2.56 5.33
C GLU A 318 37.59 3.23 5.70
N ALA A 319 38.06 4.17 4.89
CA ALA A 319 39.31 4.88 5.17
C ALA A 319 39.23 5.75 6.42
N MET A 320 38.08 6.36 6.70
CA MET A 320 37.83 7.17 7.89
C MET A 320 37.55 6.33 9.14
N ALA A 321 37.21 5.05 9.00
CA ALA A 321 37.04 4.15 10.15
C ALA A 321 38.37 3.79 10.83
N ASP A 322 39.48 3.88 10.09
CA ASP A 322 40.84 3.63 10.56
C ASP A 322 41.55 4.92 11.03
N TRP A 323 40.82 6.04 11.10
CA TRP A 323 41.30 7.34 11.58
C TRP A 323 41.37 7.46 13.12
#